data_AF-A0A9X4G4M9-F1
#
_entry.id   AF-A0A9X4G4M9-F1
#
_cell.length_a   1.000
_cell.length_b   1.000
_cell.length_c   1.000
_cell.angle_alpha   90.00
_cell.angle_beta   90.00
_cell.angle_gamma   90.00
#
_symmetry.space_group_name_H-M   'P 1'
#
loop_
_entity.id
_entity.type
_entity.pdbx_description
1 polymer ?
#
loop_
_entity_poly.entity_id
_entity_poly.type
_entity_poly.pdbx_seq_one_letter_code
_entity_poly.pdbx_strand_id
1 'polypeptide(L)'
;MHYLKYALFLTSAVLVTGCAELSAINTKVGEIAGQINQRVYGSNSNNTMVNHNGVTIHNNNGSFTSRQNIDKLFIKVRREFGFRPVETDDRAGKVYHTVQGTLYHVSGFFGHDEDSRGVSLGDNYLEVILENTGNNTVSISWEASGSERWIKQAESRLTKAVKN
;
A
#
# COMPACT_ATOMS: atom_id res chain seq x y z
N MET A 1 -54.53 -43.66 -10.73
CA MET A 1 -54.37 -42.19 -10.71
C MET A 1 -53.34 -41.85 -9.63
N HIS A 2 -52.11 -41.54 -10.05
CA HIS A 2 -50.89 -41.49 -9.23
C HIS A 2 -50.28 -40.09 -9.21
N TYR A 3 -50.96 -39.11 -8.62
CA TYR A 3 -50.45 -37.73 -8.59
C TYR A 3 -50.74 -37.07 -7.24
N LEU A 4 -50.21 -37.63 -6.15
CA LEU A 4 -50.29 -36.96 -4.85
C LEU A 4 -49.09 -37.22 -3.93
N LYS A 5 -47.90 -37.48 -4.50
CA LYS A 5 -46.66 -37.72 -3.73
C LYS A 5 -45.48 -36.81 -4.10
N TYR A 6 -45.64 -35.88 -5.04
CA TYR A 6 -44.52 -35.07 -5.56
C TYR A 6 -44.50 -33.62 -5.10
N ALA A 7 -45.38 -33.20 -4.18
CA ALA A 7 -45.45 -31.80 -3.75
C ALA A 7 -44.50 -31.43 -2.58
N LEU A 8 -43.82 -32.41 -1.96
CA LEU A 8 -43.04 -32.17 -0.73
C LEU A 8 -41.51 -32.23 -0.94
N PHE A 9 -41.04 -32.30 -2.19
CA PHE A 9 -39.62 -32.38 -2.52
C PHE A 9 -39.04 -31.10 -3.14
N LEU A 10 -39.85 -30.05 -3.31
CA LEU A 10 -39.45 -28.82 -4.02
C LEU A 10 -39.16 -27.60 -3.14
N THR A 11 -39.14 -27.75 -1.81
CA THR A 11 -38.90 -26.62 -0.88
C THR A 11 -37.58 -26.69 -0.10
N SER A 12 -36.75 -27.73 -0.29
CA SER A 12 -35.46 -27.88 0.40
C SER A 12 -34.23 -27.47 -0.45
N ALA A 13 -34.41 -27.03 -1.70
CA ALA A 13 -33.29 -26.70 -2.59
C ALA A 13 -32.83 -25.22 -2.58
N VAL A 14 -33.46 -24.35 -1.78
CA VAL A 14 -33.16 -22.89 -1.79
C VAL A 14 -32.17 -22.47 -0.68
N LEU A 15 -31.72 -23.39 0.17
CA LEU A 15 -30.87 -23.05 1.33
C LEU A 15 -29.37 -23.34 1.17
N VAL A 16 -28.89 -23.78 0.00
CA VAL A 16 -27.47 -24.18 -0.18
C VAL A 16 -26.66 -23.23 -1.07
N THR A 17 -27.29 -22.25 -1.73
CA THR A 17 -26.55 -21.31 -2.61
C THR A 17 -25.94 -20.11 -1.88
N GLY A 18 -26.21 -19.92 -0.59
CA GLY A 18 -25.84 -18.70 0.15
C GLY A 18 -24.40 -18.61 0.70
N CYS A 19 -23.58 -19.66 0.64
CA CYS A 19 -22.27 -19.67 1.32
C CYS A 19 -21.05 -19.76 0.38
N ALA A 20 -21.23 -20.13 -0.89
CA ALA A 20 -20.13 -20.21 -1.86
C ALA A 20 -19.88 -18.86 -2.56
N GLU A 21 -20.92 -18.05 -2.74
CA GLU A 21 -20.82 -16.79 -3.47
C GLU A 21 -20.11 -15.68 -2.69
N LEU A 22 -20.21 -15.67 -1.35
CA LEU A 22 -19.51 -14.66 -0.53
C LEU A 22 -17.99 -14.89 -0.51
N SER A 23 -17.55 -16.15 -0.53
CA SER A 23 -16.14 -16.52 -0.65
C SER A 23 -15.59 -16.17 -2.04
N ALA A 24 -16.39 -16.32 -3.10
CA ALA A 24 -16.01 -15.97 -4.47
C ALA A 24 -15.86 -14.44 -4.69
N ILE A 25 -16.63 -13.62 -3.95
CA ILE A 25 -16.45 -12.16 -3.96
C ILE A 25 -15.13 -11.78 -3.29
N ASN A 26 -14.78 -12.40 -2.16
CA ASN A 26 -13.53 -12.09 -1.45
C ASN A 26 -12.28 -12.50 -2.26
N THR A 27 -12.34 -13.62 -2.98
CA THR A 27 -11.26 -14.04 -3.90
C THR A 27 -11.11 -13.07 -5.07
N LYS A 28 -12.22 -12.56 -5.63
CA LYS A 28 -12.18 -11.57 -6.73
C LYS A 28 -11.66 -10.21 -6.28
N VAL A 29 -11.98 -9.76 -5.07
CA VAL A 29 -11.42 -8.51 -4.52
C VAL A 29 -9.91 -8.66 -4.27
N GLY A 30 -9.46 -9.83 -3.78
CA GLY A 30 -8.03 -10.15 -3.64
C GLY A 30 -7.27 -10.20 -4.98
N GLU A 31 -7.87 -10.76 -6.04
CA GLU A 31 -7.27 -10.76 -7.38
C GLU A 31 -7.24 -9.37 -8.02
N ILE A 32 -8.27 -8.54 -7.82
CA ILE A 32 -8.30 -7.16 -8.33
C ILE A 32 -7.26 -6.30 -7.60
N ALA A 33 -7.10 -6.46 -6.29
CA ALA A 33 -6.02 -5.83 -5.52
C ALA A 33 -4.64 -6.30 -5.99
N GLY A 34 -4.47 -7.60 -6.25
CA GLY A 34 -3.24 -8.17 -6.80
C GLY A 34 -2.90 -7.68 -8.22
N GLN A 35 -3.90 -7.47 -9.08
CA GLN A 35 -3.70 -6.95 -10.44
C GLN A 35 -3.44 -5.44 -10.49
N ILE A 36 -4.03 -4.67 -9.58
CA ILE A 36 -3.66 -3.25 -9.40
C ILE A 36 -2.22 -3.14 -8.88
N ASN A 37 -1.82 -4.02 -7.94
CA ASN A 37 -0.42 -4.14 -7.54
C ASN A 37 0.49 -4.43 -8.76
N GLN A 38 0.21 -5.46 -9.55
CA GLN A 38 1.10 -5.80 -10.66
C GLN A 38 1.19 -4.75 -11.77
N ARG A 39 0.14 -3.96 -12.01
CA ARG A 39 0.17 -2.90 -13.04
C ARG A 39 0.84 -1.61 -12.57
N VAL A 40 0.94 -1.38 -11.25
CA VAL A 40 1.65 -0.23 -10.67
C VAL A 40 3.11 -0.59 -10.34
N TYR A 41 3.40 -1.80 -9.87
CA TYR A 41 4.74 -2.23 -9.39
C TYR A 41 5.59 -3.00 -10.41
N GLY A 42 5.19 -3.02 -11.69
CA GLY A 42 5.87 -3.75 -12.75
C GLY A 42 7.11 -3.05 -13.34
N SER A 43 8.11 -2.70 -12.53
CA SER A 43 9.48 -2.53 -13.05
C SER A 43 10.51 -2.51 -11.92
N ASN A 44 11.14 -3.65 -11.70
CA ASN A 44 12.50 -3.71 -11.15
C ASN A 44 13.43 -3.02 -12.16
N SER A 45 13.67 -1.74 -11.97
CA SER A 45 14.74 -1.02 -12.67
C SER A 45 15.58 -0.32 -11.62
N ASN A 46 16.88 -0.64 -11.58
CA ASN A 46 17.87 0.10 -10.81
C ASN A 46 17.88 1.54 -11.36
N ASN A 47 17.08 2.41 -10.75
CA ASN A 47 16.64 3.67 -11.34
C ASN A 47 17.41 4.86 -10.74
N THR A 48 18.63 5.04 -11.21
CA THR A 48 19.29 6.34 -11.12
C THR A 48 18.87 7.14 -12.36
N MET A 49 17.99 8.13 -12.20
CA MET A 49 17.54 8.97 -13.32
C MET A 49 18.21 10.34 -13.25
N VAL A 50 18.83 10.78 -14.34
CA VAL A 50 19.41 12.13 -14.44
C VAL A 50 18.33 13.08 -14.99
N ASN A 51 17.93 14.08 -14.20
CA ASN A 51 16.99 15.12 -14.62
C ASN A 51 17.64 16.04 -15.68
N HIS A 52 16.83 16.79 -16.43
CA HIS A 52 17.23 17.75 -17.47
C HIS A 52 18.31 18.77 -17.04
N ASN A 53 18.45 19.01 -15.73
CA ASN A 53 19.47 19.88 -15.14
C ASN A 53 20.78 19.16 -14.78
N GLY A 54 20.98 17.90 -15.19
CA GLY A 54 22.15 17.09 -14.84
C GLY A 54 22.13 16.55 -13.40
N VAL A 55 20.99 16.63 -12.72
CA VAL A 55 20.81 16.23 -11.33
C VAL A 55 20.43 14.76 -11.26
N THR A 56 21.20 13.99 -10.52
CA THR A 56 20.93 12.57 -10.28
C THR A 56 19.85 12.39 -9.24
N ILE A 57 18.67 11.93 -9.66
CA ILE A 57 17.60 11.45 -8.78
C ILE A 57 17.87 9.98 -8.51
N HIS A 58 17.97 9.64 -7.23
CA HIS A 58 18.08 8.25 -6.80
C HIS A 58 16.68 7.72 -6.51
N ASN A 59 16.45 6.46 -6.83
CA ASN A 59 15.28 5.72 -6.41
C ASN A 59 15.74 4.47 -5.67
N ASN A 60 15.06 4.14 -4.58
CA ASN A 60 15.24 2.87 -3.89
C ASN A 60 13.89 2.36 -3.40
N ASN A 61 13.76 1.04 -3.34
CA ASN A 61 12.58 0.39 -2.82
C ASN A 61 12.98 -0.76 -1.89
N GLY A 62 12.02 -1.22 -1.10
CA GLY A 62 12.22 -2.35 -0.24
C GLY A 62 10.91 -2.89 0.31
N SER A 63 11.01 -4.03 0.98
CA SER A 63 9.88 -4.61 1.69
C SER A 63 10.30 -5.29 2.98
N PHE A 64 9.38 -5.30 3.94
CA PHE A 64 9.51 -5.98 5.22
C PHE A 64 8.20 -6.68 5.55
N THR A 65 8.24 -7.68 6.43
CA THR A 65 7.04 -8.30 7.00
C THR A 65 6.98 -8.07 8.50
N SER A 66 5.77 -7.95 9.04
CA SER A 66 5.54 -7.77 10.47
C SER A 66 4.34 -8.59 10.93
N ARG A 67 4.40 -9.11 12.15
CA ARG A 67 3.26 -9.78 12.81
C ARG A 67 2.41 -8.83 13.66
N GLN A 68 2.74 -7.54 13.66
CA GLN A 68 1.94 -6.54 14.36
C GLN A 68 0.60 -6.31 13.65
N ASN A 69 -0.41 -5.84 14.38
CA ASN A 69 -1.67 -5.41 13.78
C ASN A 69 -1.43 -4.25 12.79
N ILE A 70 -2.04 -4.34 11.62
CA ILE A 70 -1.87 -3.39 10.51
C ILE A 70 -2.27 -1.96 10.89
N ASP A 71 -3.34 -1.77 11.66
CA ASP A 71 -3.82 -0.44 12.05
C ASP A 71 -2.82 0.25 12.98
N LYS A 72 -2.21 -0.50 13.90
CA LYS A 72 -1.13 0.01 14.76
C LYS A 72 0.10 0.40 13.94
N LEU A 73 0.51 -0.42 12.98
CA LEU A 73 1.62 -0.11 12.09
C LEU A 73 1.33 1.15 11.26
N PHE A 74 0.13 1.23 10.68
CA PHE A 74 -0.31 2.41 9.94
C PHE A 74 -0.23 3.68 10.79
N ILE A 75 -0.73 3.65 12.03
CA ILE A 75 -0.66 4.82 12.93
C ILE A 75 0.78 5.23 13.21
N LYS A 76 1.70 4.28 13.40
CA LYS A 76 3.14 4.57 13.61
C LYS A 76 3.75 5.24 12.38
N VAL A 77 3.55 4.65 11.19
CA VAL A 77 4.03 5.21 9.91
C VAL A 77 3.44 6.59 9.65
N ARG A 78 2.12 6.75 9.83
CA ARG A 78 1.41 8.03 9.67
C ARG A 78 2.00 9.13 10.54
N ARG A 79 2.24 8.83 11.82
CA ARG A 79 2.79 9.80 12.79
C ARG A 79 4.25 10.13 12.49
N GLU A 80 5.06 9.14 12.13
CA GLU A 80 6.47 9.31 11.79
C GLU A 80 6.63 10.30 10.63
N PHE A 81 5.84 10.14 9.57
CA PHE A 81 6.02 10.90 8.33
C PHE A 81 5.04 12.07 8.15
N GLY A 82 4.02 12.19 9.02
CA GLY A 82 3.07 13.29 9.03
C GLY A 82 2.02 13.22 7.91
N PHE A 83 1.65 12.01 7.46
CA PHE A 83 0.63 11.80 6.43
C PHE A 83 -0.77 12.20 6.94
N ARG A 84 -1.56 12.82 6.06
CA ARG A 84 -2.92 13.33 6.34
C ARG A 84 -3.95 12.68 5.40
N PRO A 85 -5.24 12.64 5.75
CA PRO A 85 -6.24 12.13 4.82
C PRO A 85 -6.30 12.95 3.53
N VAL A 86 -6.61 12.32 2.41
CA VAL A 86 -6.69 12.97 1.10
C VAL A 86 -7.71 14.13 1.09
N GLU A 87 -8.78 14.01 1.89
CA GLU A 87 -9.85 15.01 1.99
C GLU A 87 -9.44 16.30 2.74
N THR A 88 -8.23 16.38 3.32
CA THR A 88 -7.88 17.49 4.21
C THR A 88 -7.30 18.75 3.56
N ASP A 89 -6.92 18.75 2.28
CA ASP A 89 -6.55 19.97 1.51
C ASP A 89 -6.05 19.60 0.09
N ASP A 90 -6.41 20.37 -0.94
CA ASP A 90 -5.88 20.23 -2.32
C ASP A 90 -4.36 20.49 -2.43
N ARG A 91 -3.72 20.91 -1.33
CA ARG A 91 -2.28 21.21 -1.22
C ARG A 91 -1.51 20.23 -0.35
N ALA A 92 -2.15 19.19 0.17
CA ALA A 92 -1.48 18.25 1.06
C ALA A 92 -0.48 17.40 0.26
N GLY A 93 0.78 17.79 0.28
CA GLY A 93 1.85 17.01 -0.35
C GLY A 93 2.09 15.64 0.29
N LYS A 94 1.40 15.28 1.39
CA LYS A 94 1.55 14.01 2.13
C LYS A 94 0.19 13.45 2.52
N VAL A 95 -0.25 12.45 1.79
CA VAL A 95 -1.62 11.92 1.86
C VAL A 95 -1.67 10.44 2.19
N TYR A 96 -2.87 9.94 2.51
CA TYR A 96 -3.14 8.53 2.64
C TYR A 96 -4.51 8.10 2.09
N HIS A 97 -4.55 6.89 1.55
CA HIS A 97 -5.76 6.15 1.19
C HIS A 97 -5.84 4.87 2.02
N THR A 98 -7.04 4.51 2.49
CA THR A 98 -7.19 3.38 3.42
C THR A 98 -8.39 2.52 3.11
N VAL A 99 -8.20 1.21 3.19
CA VAL A 99 -9.25 0.22 3.47
C VAL A 99 -8.92 -0.38 4.83
N GLN A 100 -9.62 0.07 5.88
CA GLN A 100 -9.28 -0.26 7.26
C GLN A 100 -9.14 -1.78 7.47
N GLY A 101 -8.10 -2.20 8.18
CA GLY A 101 -7.80 -3.62 8.45
C GLY A 101 -7.20 -4.42 7.28
N THR A 102 -7.20 -3.86 6.07
CA THR A 102 -6.77 -4.56 4.85
C THR A 102 -5.58 -3.91 4.19
N LEU A 103 -5.69 -2.63 3.86
CA LEU A 103 -4.73 -1.90 3.04
C LEU A 103 -4.60 -0.45 3.51
N TYR A 104 -3.38 0.00 3.72
CA TYR A 104 -3.06 1.40 3.93
C TYR A 104 -1.99 1.82 2.94
N HIS A 105 -2.27 2.88 2.18
CA HIS A 105 -1.34 3.46 1.23
C HIS A 105 -1.08 4.91 1.62
N VAL A 106 0.16 5.23 1.92
CA VAL A 106 0.59 6.59 2.26
C VAL A 106 1.62 7.04 1.26
N SER A 107 1.54 8.29 0.80
CA SER A 107 2.50 8.83 -0.17
C SER A 107 2.64 10.33 -0.04
N GLY A 108 3.82 10.85 -0.41
CA GLY A 108 4.01 12.28 -0.44
C GLY A 108 5.43 12.81 -0.64
N PHE A 109 5.49 14.12 -0.86
CA PHE A 109 6.70 14.92 -0.98
C PHE A 109 7.16 15.48 0.37
N PHE A 110 8.47 15.52 0.57
CA PHE A 110 9.16 15.88 1.81
C PHE A 110 10.11 17.07 1.63
N GLY A 111 9.87 17.91 0.61
CA GLY A 111 10.74 19.00 0.20
C GLY A 111 11.80 18.52 -0.78
N HIS A 112 12.87 19.29 -0.95
CA HIS A 112 14.00 18.94 -1.80
C HIS A 112 15.31 19.14 -1.03
N ASP A 113 16.36 18.41 -1.42
CA ASP A 113 17.71 18.67 -0.95
C ASP A 113 18.45 19.56 -1.93
N GLU A 114 19.43 20.32 -1.45
CA GLU A 114 20.34 21.13 -2.27
C GLU A 114 21.79 20.78 -1.96
N ASP A 115 22.66 20.88 -2.97
CA ASP A 115 24.10 20.79 -2.77
C ASP A 115 24.66 22.07 -2.13
N SER A 116 25.96 22.08 -1.80
CA SER A 116 26.65 23.25 -1.22
C SER A 116 26.62 24.53 -2.08
N ARG A 117 26.19 24.44 -3.34
CA ARG A 117 26.09 25.54 -4.30
C ARG A 117 24.63 25.98 -4.52
N GLY A 118 23.68 25.40 -3.79
CA GLY A 118 22.25 25.67 -3.94
C GLY A 118 21.61 24.97 -5.14
N VAL A 119 22.26 23.95 -5.71
CA VAL A 119 21.67 23.17 -6.81
C VAL A 119 20.73 22.11 -6.22
N SER A 120 19.47 22.12 -6.63
CA SER A 120 18.49 21.11 -6.23
C SER A 120 18.96 19.70 -6.61
N LEU A 121 18.85 18.77 -5.66
CA LEU A 121 19.18 17.34 -5.79
C LEU A 121 17.93 16.48 -6.07
N GLY A 122 16.83 17.13 -6.48
CA GLY A 122 15.54 16.50 -6.72
C GLY A 122 14.61 16.56 -5.51
N ASP A 123 13.32 16.42 -5.79
CA ASP A 123 12.29 16.38 -4.76
C ASP A 123 12.35 15.04 -4.02
N ASN A 124 12.27 15.12 -2.70
CA ASN A 124 12.24 13.99 -1.81
C ASN A 124 10.82 13.45 -1.76
N TYR A 125 10.63 12.20 -2.16
CA TYR A 125 9.34 11.52 -2.16
C TYR A 125 9.44 10.20 -1.38
N LEU A 126 8.33 9.81 -0.76
CA LEU A 126 8.17 8.52 -0.11
C LEU A 126 6.76 8.01 -0.33
N GLU A 127 6.68 6.74 -0.69
CA GLU A 127 5.48 5.93 -0.70
C GLU A 127 5.67 4.71 0.22
N VAL A 128 4.65 4.39 1.01
CA VAL A 128 4.62 3.20 1.84
C VAL A 128 3.25 2.55 1.74
N ILE A 129 3.24 1.24 1.56
CA ILE A 129 2.03 0.44 1.47
C ILE A 129 2.10 -0.64 2.54
N LEU A 130 1.04 -0.74 3.32
CA LEU A 130 0.84 -1.78 4.30
C LEU A 130 -0.34 -2.63 3.85
N GLU A 131 -0.11 -3.92 3.67
CA GLU A 131 -1.11 -4.87 3.22
C GLU A 131 -1.15 -6.06 4.18
N ASN A 132 -2.36 -6.45 4.60
CA ASN A 132 -2.55 -7.67 5.36
C ASN A 132 -2.49 -8.87 4.40
N THR A 133 -1.43 -9.68 4.50
CA THR A 133 -1.18 -10.80 3.59
C THR A 133 -1.94 -12.08 3.96
N GLY A 134 -2.81 -12.02 4.98
CA GLY A 134 -3.35 -13.20 5.64
C GLY A 134 -2.34 -13.80 6.64
N ASN A 135 -2.82 -14.69 7.51
CA ASN A 135 -2.03 -15.35 8.55
C ASN A 135 -1.40 -14.41 9.59
N ASN A 136 -2.12 -13.36 10.00
CA ASN A 136 -1.64 -12.35 10.96
C ASN A 136 -0.29 -11.72 10.59
N THR A 137 -0.02 -11.62 9.29
CA THR A 137 1.20 -11.01 8.76
C THR A 137 0.83 -9.81 7.90
N VAL A 138 1.58 -8.74 8.07
CA VAL A 138 1.47 -7.50 7.32
C VAL A 138 2.72 -7.37 6.48
N SER A 139 2.54 -7.22 5.17
CA SER A 139 3.58 -6.78 4.25
C SER A 139 3.67 -5.26 4.31
N ILE A 140 4.88 -4.73 4.45
CA ILE A 140 5.19 -3.31 4.33
C ILE A 140 6.13 -3.16 3.13
N SER A 141 5.65 -2.61 2.03
CA SER A 141 6.47 -2.21 0.89
C SER A 141 6.66 -0.70 0.88
N TRP A 142 7.81 -0.24 0.40
CA TRP A 142 8.11 1.18 0.30
C TRP A 142 8.95 1.50 -0.93
N GLU A 143 8.79 2.71 -1.42
CA GLU A 143 9.61 3.32 -2.46
C GLU A 143 9.94 4.76 -2.05
N ALA A 144 11.20 5.16 -2.19
CA ALA A 144 11.64 6.52 -1.96
C ALA A 144 12.46 7.02 -3.15
N SER A 145 12.28 8.29 -3.48
CA SER A 145 13.12 8.98 -4.46
C SER A 145 13.60 10.32 -3.92
N GLY A 146 14.71 10.82 -4.47
CA GLY A 146 15.34 12.09 -4.07
C GLY A 146 16.84 11.92 -3.88
N SER A 147 17.40 12.62 -2.90
CA SER A 147 18.83 12.50 -2.59
C SER A 147 19.17 11.15 -1.91
N GLU A 148 20.41 10.67 -2.07
CA GLU A 148 20.87 9.46 -1.39
C GLU A 148 20.75 9.58 0.14
N ARG A 149 21.01 10.78 0.69
CA ARG A 149 20.87 11.07 2.12
C ARG A 149 19.42 10.91 2.58
N TRP A 150 18.49 11.49 1.82
CA TRP A 150 17.06 11.40 2.08
C TRP A 150 16.61 9.93 2.09
N ILE A 151 16.96 9.15 1.07
CA ILE A 151 16.54 7.76 0.95
C ILE A 151 16.99 6.93 2.15
N LYS A 152 18.26 7.04 2.55
CA LYS A 152 18.79 6.34 3.74
C LYS A 152 18.07 6.75 5.01
N GLN A 153 17.73 8.03 5.14
CA GLN A 153 16.98 8.55 6.28
C GLN A 153 15.54 8.01 6.29
N ALA A 154 14.85 8.02 5.15
CA ALA A 154 13.49 7.52 5.01
C ALA A 154 13.41 6.02 5.36
N GLU A 155 14.31 5.20 4.81
CA GLU A 155 14.40 3.77 5.11
C GLU A 155 14.66 3.52 6.61
N SER A 156 15.62 4.24 7.21
CA SER A 156 15.96 4.10 8.62
C SER A 156 14.78 4.45 9.54
N ARG A 157 14.09 5.55 9.23
CA ARG A 157 12.91 6.02 9.98
C ARG A 157 11.75 5.03 9.85
N LEU A 158 11.48 4.55 8.63
CA LEU A 158 10.44 3.56 8.38
C LEU A 158 10.74 2.26 9.14
N THR A 159 11.96 1.76 9.04
CA THR A 159 12.41 0.54 9.74
C THR A 159 12.24 0.66 11.25
N LYS A 160 12.61 1.81 11.84
CA LYS A 160 12.40 2.08 13.27
C LYS A 160 10.92 2.14 13.63
N ALA A 161 10.09 2.76 12.80
CA ALA A 161 8.66 2.91 13.04
C ALA A 161 7.93 1.55 13.01
N VAL A 162 8.37 0.59 12.18
CA VAL A 162 7.70 -0.71 12.05
C VAL A 162 8.25 -1.82 12.94
N LYS A 163 9.51 -1.71 13.39
CA LYS A 163 10.16 -2.71 14.27
C LYS A 163 9.97 -2.45 15.76
N ASN A 164 9.89 -1.17 16.17
CA ASN A 164 9.42 -0.80 17.52
C ASN A 164 7.90 -1.00 17.63
#